data_AF-A0A0E2B2N1-F1
#
_entry.id   AF-A0A0E2B2N1-F1
#
_cell.length_a   1.000
_cell.length_b   1.000
_cell.length_c   1.000
_cell.angle_alpha   90.00
_cell.angle_beta   90.00
_cell.angle_gamma   90.00
#
_symmetry.space_group_name_H-M   'P 1'
#
loop_
_entity.id
_entity.type
_entity.pdbx_description
1 polymer ?
#
loop_
_entity_poly.entity_id
_entity_poly.type
_entity_poly.pdbx_seq_one_letter_code
_entity_poly.pdbx_strand_id
1 'polypeptide(L)'
;MALYHIEKLRSISALQNKKLILLFDRGYPSMELIGKLMANGIHFIIRSDTRWFKEAKIAGEYKEYDKVKNILITNNMLKKKEWLKEYANTKGNLFSLRFVSSRYKDGQVGIFVADLPDSEFSREDIVSLYGKRWNIETHFRFEKYSLELENVASKTSIRFLQEYYAKILTCNLASLLIQEAQDEYDQSIQNKKVKTKYDYKINRNIAIGILKGELPRLLSGTEPMNSVFDEMKAELIKHRLPVIPNRTFNRKHKVRIRKFEIYYGRVS
;
A
#
# COMPACT_ATOMS: atom_id res chain seq x y z
N MET A 1 -1.27 13.72 -12.14
CA MET A 1 -1.02 12.31 -11.77
C MET A 1 -1.90 11.85 -10.61
N ALA A 2 -1.81 12.41 -9.39
CA ALA A 2 -2.66 11.99 -8.25
C ALA A 2 -4.18 12.10 -8.52
N LEU A 3 -4.62 13.15 -9.23
CA LEU A 3 -6.03 13.35 -9.61
C LEU A 3 -6.56 12.29 -10.57
N TYR A 4 -5.73 11.88 -11.53
CA TYR A 4 -6.08 10.79 -12.44
C TYR A 4 -6.29 9.46 -11.69
N HIS A 5 -5.48 9.21 -10.65
CA HIS A 5 -5.69 8.05 -9.79
C HIS A 5 -7.00 8.14 -9.00
N ILE A 6 -7.39 9.34 -8.54
CA ILE A 6 -8.66 9.57 -7.86
C ILE A 6 -9.85 9.24 -8.76
N GLU A 7 -9.83 9.71 -10.02
CA GLU A 7 -10.87 9.38 -11.00
C GLU A 7 -10.95 7.87 -11.25
N LYS A 8 -9.79 7.23 -11.40
CA LYS A 8 -9.71 5.77 -11.58
C LYS A 8 -10.17 4.99 -10.34
N LEU A 9 -9.98 5.51 -9.12
CA LEU A 9 -10.51 4.87 -7.91
C LEU A 9 -12.03 4.79 -7.93
N ARG A 10 -12.70 5.82 -8.48
CA ARG A 10 -14.18 5.83 -8.60
C ARG A 10 -14.71 4.81 -9.62
N SER A 11 -13.90 4.41 -10.60
CA SER A 11 -14.31 3.38 -11.56
C SER A 11 -14.19 1.95 -11.01
N ILE A 12 -13.63 1.75 -9.82
CA ILE A 12 -13.51 0.44 -9.19
C ILE A 12 -14.82 0.12 -8.46
N SER A 13 -15.63 -0.78 -9.02
CA SER A 13 -16.94 -1.16 -8.48
C SER A 13 -16.91 -1.58 -7.01
N ALA A 14 -15.88 -2.32 -6.60
CA ALA A 14 -15.69 -2.75 -5.21
C ALA A 14 -15.54 -1.60 -4.19
N LEU A 15 -15.22 -0.38 -4.66
CA LEU A 15 -15.00 0.80 -3.82
C LEU A 15 -16.15 1.81 -3.84
N GLN A 16 -17.14 1.67 -4.74
CA GLN A 16 -18.17 2.70 -4.98
C GLN A 16 -19.01 3.05 -3.75
N ASN A 17 -19.18 2.12 -2.80
CA ASN A 17 -19.95 2.31 -1.57
C ASN A 17 -19.07 2.33 -0.30
N LYS A 18 -17.77 2.56 -0.44
CA LYS A 18 -16.83 2.56 0.69
C LYS A 18 -16.33 3.98 0.95
N LYS A 19 -16.26 4.35 2.23
CA LYS A 19 -15.52 5.55 2.65
C LYS A 19 -14.02 5.28 2.43
N LEU A 20 -13.34 6.21 1.74
CA LEU A 20 -11.93 6.08 1.39
C LEU A 20 -11.08 7.06 2.20
N ILE A 21 -9.99 6.55 2.78
CA ILE A 21 -8.92 7.36 3.36
C ILE A 21 -7.65 7.10 2.56
N LEU A 22 -7.12 8.14 1.92
CA LEU A 22 -5.89 8.06 1.13
C LEU A 22 -4.66 8.44 1.96
N LEU A 23 -3.62 7.61 1.90
CA LEU A 23 -2.37 7.81 2.64
C LEU A 23 -1.27 8.30 1.69
N PHE A 24 -0.68 9.45 1.97
CA PHE A 24 0.36 10.05 1.12
C PHE A 24 1.66 10.30 1.87
N ASP A 25 2.78 10.13 1.16
CA ASP A 25 4.12 10.38 1.70
C ASP A 25 4.48 11.88 1.72
N ARG A 26 5.62 12.21 2.34
CA ARG A 26 6.16 13.55 2.55
C ARG A 26 6.41 14.41 1.31
N GLY A 27 6.37 13.83 0.12
CA GLY A 27 6.50 14.55 -1.17
C GLY A 27 5.19 15.08 -1.74
N TYR A 28 4.05 14.70 -1.14
CA TYR A 28 2.71 15.08 -1.59
C TYR A 28 2.05 16.29 -0.92
N PRO A 29 2.52 16.85 0.22
CA PRO A 29 1.93 18.06 0.78
C PRO A 29 1.83 19.19 -0.25
N SER A 30 0.60 19.53 -0.62
CA SER A 30 0.27 20.59 -1.56
C SER A 30 -1.15 21.08 -1.30
N MET A 31 -1.33 22.39 -1.15
CA MET A 31 -2.66 22.98 -0.96
C MET A 31 -3.60 22.67 -2.12
N GLU A 32 -3.08 22.51 -3.33
CA GLU A 32 -3.90 22.13 -4.48
C GLU A 32 -4.39 20.68 -4.39
N LEU A 33 -3.51 19.74 -4.01
CA LEU A 33 -3.91 18.34 -3.84
C LEU A 33 -4.93 18.22 -2.71
N ILE A 34 -4.64 18.82 -1.56
CA ILE A 34 -5.52 18.85 -0.39
C ILE A 34 -6.89 19.42 -0.75
N GLY A 35 -6.94 20.61 -1.33
CA GLY A 35 -8.21 21.23 -1.64
C GLY A 35 -9.02 20.42 -2.67
N LYS A 36 -8.36 19.77 -3.63
CA LYS A 36 -9.05 18.87 -4.58
C LYS A 36 -9.56 17.59 -3.92
N LEU A 37 -8.82 17.00 -2.97
CA LEU A 37 -9.29 15.86 -2.18
C LEU A 37 -10.54 16.24 -1.37
N MET A 38 -10.50 17.36 -0.67
CA MET A 38 -11.62 17.89 0.11
C MET A 38 -12.83 18.22 -0.76
N ALA A 39 -12.62 18.84 -1.93
CA ALA A 39 -13.70 19.14 -2.87
C ALA A 39 -14.38 17.87 -3.42
N ASN A 40 -13.63 16.77 -3.49
CA ASN A 40 -14.14 15.48 -3.94
C ASN A 40 -14.67 14.59 -2.81
N GLY A 41 -14.69 15.08 -1.56
CA GLY A 41 -15.16 14.34 -0.39
C GLY A 41 -14.27 13.13 -0.04
N ILE A 42 -12.99 13.18 -0.39
CA ILE A 42 -12.04 12.08 -0.15
C ILE A 42 -11.20 12.43 1.07
N HIS A 43 -11.28 11.58 2.09
CA HIS A 43 -10.48 11.73 3.30
C HIS A 43 -9.02 11.34 3.06
N PHE A 44 -8.11 11.93 3.83
CA PHE A 44 -6.68 11.70 3.65
C PHE A 44 -5.86 11.83 4.93
N ILE A 45 -4.68 11.22 4.89
CA ILE A 45 -3.58 11.47 5.81
C ILE A 45 -2.33 11.68 4.95
N ILE A 46 -1.76 12.88 4.99
CA ILE A 46 -0.54 13.24 4.29
C ILE A 46 0.56 13.44 5.32
N ARG A 47 1.67 12.71 5.20
CA ARG A 47 2.86 13.03 5.99
C ARG A 47 3.44 14.33 5.48
N SER A 48 3.83 15.21 6.38
CA SER A 48 4.42 16.50 6.05
C SER A 48 5.83 16.63 6.61
N ASP A 49 6.57 17.59 6.06
CA ASP A 49 7.81 18.08 6.66
C ASP A 49 7.58 19.42 7.37
N THR A 50 8.57 19.85 8.15
CA THR A 50 8.49 21.12 8.90
C THR A 50 8.56 22.37 8.04
N ARG A 51 8.86 22.25 6.73
CA ARG A 51 9.08 23.37 5.82
C ARG A 51 7.83 23.72 5.03
N TRP A 52 6.93 22.75 4.83
CA TRP A 52 5.74 22.91 4.00
C TRP A 52 4.77 23.98 4.54
N PHE A 53 4.53 24.01 5.85
CA PHE A 53 3.54 24.90 6.44
C PHE A 53 3.92 25.32 7.86
N LYS A 54 3.54 26.54 8.27
CA LYS A 54 3.89 27.09 9.59
C LYS A 54 3.39 26.18 10.73
N GLU A 55 2.16 25.68 10.61
CA GLU A 55 1.58 24.77 11.60
C GLU A 55 2.32 23.42 11.65
N ALA A 56 2.82 22.92 10.52
CA ALA A 56 3.64 21.71 10.47
C ALA A 56 5.00 21.93 11.15
N LYS A 57 5.61 23.11 11.00
CA LYS A 57 6.81 23.49 11.75
C LYS A 57 6.56 23.43 13.26
N ILE A 58 5.49 24.08 13.71
CA ILE A 58 5.08 24.11 15.12
C ILE A 58 4.88 22.68 15.62
N ALA A 59 4.09 21.86 14.92
CA ALA A 59 3.82 20.48 15.29
C ALA A 59 5.10 19.63 15.46
N GLY A 60 6.14 19.90 14.67
CA GLY A 60 7.43 19.22 14.73
C GLY A 60 8.28 19.54 15.97
N GLU A 61 8.00 20.65 16.67
CA GLU A 61 8.72 21.06 17.88
C GLU A 61 8.24 20.31 19.13
N TYR A 62 7.01 19.78 19.12
CA TYR A 62 6.41 19.08 20.24
C TYR A 62 6.58 17.56 20.15
N LYS A 63 6.54 16.88 21.30
CA LYS A 63 6.52 15.40 21.36
C LYS A 63 5.19 14.84 20.86
N GLU A 64 4.11 15.53 21.22
CA GLU A 64 2.75 15.24 20.83
C GLU A 64 2.08 16.56 20.43
N TYR A 65 1.41 16.56 19.30
CA TYR A 65 0.68 17.70 18.78
C TYR A 65 -0.60 17.21 18.14
N ASP A 66 -1.70 17.91 18.37
CA ASP A 66 -2.97 17.64 17.73
C ASP A 66 -3.81 18.92 17.73
N LYS A 67 -3.84 19.62 16.60
CA LYS A 67 -4.65 20.84 16.46
C LYS A 67 -5.24 20.97 15.07
N VAL A 68 -6.47 21.47 15.04
CA VAL A 68 -7.14 21.88 13.80
C VAL A 68 -6.76 23.32 13.46
N LYS A 69 -6.41 23.54 12.21
CA LYS A 69 -6.11 24.85 11.63
C LYS A 69 -7.01 25.12 10.45
N ASN A 70 -7.75 26.22 10.53
CA ASN A 70 -8.55 26.72 9.41
C ASN A 70 -7.69 27.62 8.52
N ILE A 71 -7.65 27.30 7.23
CA ILE A 71 -6.91 28.03 6.21
C ILE A 71 -7.92 28.74 5.30
N LEU A 72 -7.83 30.08 5.25
CA LEU A 72 -8.72 30.91 4.43
C LEU A 72 -8.41 30.78 2.94
N ILE A 73 -9.46 30.50 2.16
CA ILE A 73 -9.45 30.57 0.70
C ILE A 73 -9.59 32.05 0.32
N THR A 74 -8.48 32.66 -0.08
CA THR A 74 -8.46 34.09 -0.42
C THR A 74 -9.09 34.39 -1.78
N ASN A 75 -9.59 35.62 -1.97
CA ASN A 75 -10.14 36.07 -3.24
C ASN A 75 -9.15 35.92 -4.42
N ASN A 76 -7.84 36.08 -4.18
CA ASN A 76 -6.83 35.86 -5.21
C ASN A 76 -6.75 34.38 -5.65
N MET A 77 -6.94 33.43 -4.72
CA MET A 77 -6.99 32.00 -5.05
C MET A 77 -8.25 31.67 -5.87
N LEU A 78 -9.40 32.24 -5.49
CA LEU A 78 -10.67 32.08 -6.20
C LEU A 78 -10.59 32.60 -7.64
N LYS A 79 -9.90 33.72 -7.88
CA LYS A 79 -9.68 34.27 -9.23
C LYS A 79 -8.84 33.35 -10.12
N LYS A 80 -7.90 32.62 -9.54
CA LYS A 80 -6.96 31.77 -10.29
C LYS A 80 -7.49 30.37 -10.56
N LYS A 81 -8.46 29.88 -9.78
CA LYS A 81 -8.90 28.48 -9.84
C LYS A 81 -10.42 28.38 -9.72
N GLU A 82 -11.07 28.00 -10.83
CA GLU A 82 -12.52 27.91 -10.90
C GLU A 82 -13.12 26.93 -9.90
N TRP A 83 -12.51 25.74 -9.75
CA TRP A 83 -12.98 24.71 -8.80
C TRP A 83 -12.97 25.17 -7.34
N LEU A 84 -12.15 26.17 -6.97
CA LEU A 84 -12.17 26.74 -5.62
C LEU A 84 -13.42 27.60 -5.38
N LYS A 85 -13.99 28.21 -6.43
CA LYS A 85 -15.24 28.96 -6.31
C LYS A 85 -16.40 28.02 -6.01
N GLU A 86 -16.48 26.91 -6.75
CA GLU A 86 -17.47 25.86 -6.51
C GLU A 86 -17.34 25.28 -5.09
N TYR A 87 -16.11 24.98 -4.66
CA TYR A 87 -15.85 24.55 -3.28
C TYR A 87 -16.31 25.61 -2.27
N ALA A 88 -15.92 26.87 -2.46
CA ALA A 88 -16.25 27.94 -1.52
C ALA A 88 -17.76 28.16 -1.40
N ASN A 89 -18.49 28.04 -2.51
CA ASN A 89 -19.95 28.15 -2.53
C ASN A 89 -20.65 26.98 -1.82
N THR A 90 -20.07 25.78 -1.84
CA THR A 90 -20.69 24.55 -1.33
C THR A 90 -20.26 24.17 0.09
N LYS A 91 -18.99 24.43 0.44
CA LYS A 91 -18.35 24.02 1.70
C LYS A 91 -17.87 25.20 2.54
N GLY A 92 -17.96 26.42 2.03
CA GLY A 92 -17.44 27.61 2.66
C GLY A 92 -15.99 27.91 2.27
N ASN A 93 -15.50 29.07 2.71
CA ASN A 93 -14.21 29.63 2.30
C ASN A 93 -13.03 29.18 3.18
N LEU A 94 -13.13 28.07 3.91
CA LEU A 94 -12.09 27.58 4.82
C LEU A 94 -11.74 26.12 4.51
N PHE A 95 -10.44 25.81 4.45
CA PHE A 95 -9.95 24.45 4.60
C PHE A 95 -9.63 24.17 6.06
N SER A 96 -10.38 23.27 6.68
CA SER A 96 -10.08 22.81 8.04
C SER A 96 -9.12 21.61 7.95
N LEU A 97 -7.88 21.80 8.42
CA LEU A 97 -6.85 20.76 8.42
C LEU A 97 -6.37 20.46 9.83
N ARG A 98 -6.35 19.19 10.19
CA ARG A 98 -5.82 18.71 11.46
C ARG A 98 -4.34 18.37 11.31
N PHE A 99 -3.52 18.93 12.19
CA PHE A 99 -2.08 18.70 12.26
C PHE A 99 -1.79 17.83 13.48
N VAL A 100 -1.23 16.65 13.23
CA VAL A 100 -0.88 15.68 14.26
C VAL A 100 0.62 15.44 14.24
N SER A 101 1.26 15.37 15.41
CA SER A 101 2.63 14.89 15.54
C SER A 101 2.79 13.74 16.53
N SER A 102 3.76 12.87 16.21
CA SER A 102 4.16 11.76 17.07
C SER A 102 5.66 11.52 16.95
N ARG A 103 6.34 11.41 18.09
CA ARG A 103 7.77 11.07 18.15
C ARG A 103 7.97 9.56 18.17
N TYR A 104 8.79 9.06 17.25
CA TYR A 104 9.18 7.66 17.18
C TYR A 104 10.31 7.34 18.17
N LYS A 105 10.53 6.04 18.42
CA LYS A 105 11.56 5.54 19.37
C LYS A 105 12.99 5.96 18.97
N ASP A 106 13.23 6.23 17.69
CA ASP A 106 14.52 6.70 17.16
C ASP A 106 14.69 8.22 17.23
N GLY A 107 13.74 8.94 17.86
CA GLY A 107 13.77 10.39 18.02
C GLY A 107 13.22 11.17 16.82
N GLN A 108 12.92 10.50 15.69
CA GLN A 108 12.30 11.16 14.54
C GLN A 108 10.88 11.59 14.88
N VAL A 109 10.45 12.75 14.38
CA VAL A 109 9.08 13.25 14.52
C VAL A 109 8.32 13.00 13.22
N GLY A 110 7.21 12.27 13.30
CA GLY A 110 6.23 12.18 12.23
C GLY A 110 5.21 13.30 12.36
N ILE A 111 5.05 14.10 11.30
CA ILE A 111 4.01 15.14 11.20
C ILE A 111 3.00 14.69 10.15
N PHE A 112 1.73 14.75 10.50
CA PHE A 112 0.62 14.30 9.66
C PHE A 112 -0.40 15.42 9.52
N VAL A 113 -0.91 15.57 8.31
CA VAL A 113 -1.96 16.52 7.93
C VAL A 113 -3.14 15.71 7.45
N ALA A 114 -4.29 15.87 8.09
CA ALA A 114 -5.49 15.09 7.80
C ALA A 114 -6.74 15.98 7.82
N ASP A 115 -7.81 15.51 7.19
CA ASP A 115 -9.16 16.07 7.27
C ASP A 115 -10.09 15.21 8.15
N LEU A 116 -9.52 14.30 8.95
CA LEU A 116 -10.25 13.37 9.79
C LEU A 116 -10.71 14.02 11.11
N PRO A 117 -12.01 13.91 11.46
CA PRO A 117 -12.57 14.54 12.65
C PRO A 117 -12.03 13.90 13.94
N ASP A 118 -11.82 14.73 14.96
CA ASP A 118 -11.37 14.33 16.30
C ASP A 118 -12.42 13.52 17.06
N SER A 119 -13.70 13.72 16.75
CA SER A 119 -14.82 12.95 17.31
C SER A 119 -14.83 11.48 16.91
N GLU A 120 -14.20 11.11 15.78
CA GLU A 120 -14.17 9.74 15.25
C GLU A 120 -12.77 9.13 15.29
N PHE A 121 -11.73 9.96 15.10
CA PHE A 121 -10.34 9.50 15.03
C PHE A 121 -9.49 10.17 16.10
N SER A 122 -8.91 9.37 17.00
CA SER A 122 -7.89 9.85 17.93
C SER A 122 -6.59 10.19 17.20
N ARG A 123 -5.69 10.87 17.91
CA ARG A 123 -4.33 11.13 17.44
C ARG A 123 -3.60 9.81 17.11
N GLU A 124 -3.75 8.82 17.99
CA GLU A 124 -3.16 7.50 17.87
C GLU A 124 -3.71 6.75 16.65
N ASP A 125 -5.00 6.92 16.33
CA ASP A 125 -5.60 6.35 15.13
C ASP A 125 -4.97 6.90 13.85
N ILE A 126 -4.73 8.21 13.77
CA ILE A 126 -4.07 8.83 12.61
C ILE A 126 -2.67 8.24 12.41
N VAL A 127 -1.90 8.09 13.50
CA VAL A 127 -0.54 7.52 13.46
C VAL A 127 -0.59 6.04 13.06
N SER A 128 -1.53 5.27 13.61
CA SER A 128 -1.73 3.85 13.32
C SER A 128 -2.15 3.62 11.86
N LEU A 129 -3.12 4.39 11.37
CA LEU A 129 -3.59 4.38 9.98
C LEU A 129 -2.45 4.73 9.03
N TYR A 130 -1.66 5.77 9.32
CA TYR A 130 -0.49 6.11 8.52
C TYR A 130 0.55 4.97 8.50
N GLY A 131 0.69 4.24 9.61
CA GLY A 131 1.54 3.04 9.69
C GLY A 131 1.23 2.00 8.61
N LYS A 132 -0.05 1.85 8.21
CA LYS A 132 -0.47 0.94 7.13
C LYS A 132 0.13 1.30 5.78
N ARG A 133 0.57 2.54 5.57
CA ARG A 133 1.28 2.97 4.33
C ARG A 133 2.53 2.12 4.09
N TRP A 134 3.24 1.67 5.13
CA TRP A 134 4.47 0.87 4.97
C TRP A 134 4.27 -0.42 4.16
N ASN A 135 3.03 -0.91 4.06
CA ASN A 135 2.69 -2.06 3.23
C ASN A 135 3.07 -1.84 1.75
N ILE A 136 2.97 -0.61 1.22
CA ILE A 136 3.34 -0.32 -0.17
C ILE A 136 4.85 -0.49 -0.42
N GLU A 137 5.68 -0.08 0.55
CA GLU A 137 7.14 -0.22 0.44
C GLU A 137 7.58 -1.68 0.54
N THR A 138 6.91 -2.43 1.41
CA THR A 138 7.09 -3.88 1.51
C THR A 138 6.67 -4.57 0.22
N HIS A 139 5.60 -4.09 -0.42
CA HIS A 139 5.14 -4.60 -1.71
C HIS A 139 6.12 -4.28 -2.85
N PHE A 140 6.62 -3.04 -2.97
CA PHE A 140 7.66 -2.71 -3.95
C PHE A 140 8.93 -3.52 -3.75
N ARG A 141 9.32 -3.79 -2.50
CA ARG A 141 10.43 -4.71 -2.23
C ARG A 141 10.10 -6.11 -2.73
N PHE A 142 8.91 -6.61 -2.46
CA PHE A 142 8.47 -7.91 -2.96
C PHE A 142 8.51 -7.98 -4.50
N GLU A 143 8.01 -6.97 -5.21
CA GLU A 143 8.07 -6.92 -6.67
C GLU A 143 9.52 -6.93 -7.19
N LYS A 144 10.39 -6.15 -6.56
CA LYS A 144 11.80 -6.05 -6.97
C LYS A 144 12.61 -7.29 -6.70
N TYR A 145 12.36 -7.98 -5.58
CA TYR A 145 13.22 -9.07 -5.10
C TYR A 145 12.59 -10.45 -5.27
N SER A 146 11.33 -10.63 -4.91
CA SER A 146 10.67 -11.94 -4.95
C SER A 146 10.04 -12.22 -6.32
N LEU A 147 9.42 -11.20 -6.92
CA LEU A 147 8.91 -11.30 -8.29
C LEU A 147 10.02 -11.11 -9.33
N GLU A 148 11.12 -10.48 -8.92
CA GLU A 148 12.28 -10.15 -9.76
C GLU A 148 11.90 -9.29 -10.96
N LEU A 149 11.03 -8.30 -10.77
CA LEU A 149 10.50 -7.47 -11.85
C LEU A 149 11.58 -6.75 -12.66
N GLU A 150 12.70 -6.41 -12.01
CA GLU A 150 13.87 -5.76 -12.62
C GLU A 150 14.83 -6.77 -13.29
N ASN A 151 14.62 -8.08 -13.12
CA ASN A 151 15.41 -9.15 -13.76
C ASN A 151 14.76 -9.55 -15.09
N VAL A 152 15.09 -8.84 -16.17
CA VAL A 152 14.46 -9.05 -17.47
C VAL A 152 15.51 -9.52 -18.49
N ALA A 153 15.19 -10.57 -19.25
CA ALA A 153 16.07 -11.10 -20.29
C ALA A 153 15.87 -10.40 -21.65
N SER A 154 14.70 -9.82 -21.84
CA SER A 154 14.28 -9.16 -23.08
C SER A 154 15.14 -7.96 -23.49
N LYS A 155 15.45 -7.90 -24.79
CA LYS A 155 16.17 -6.79 -25.44
C LYS A 155 15.25 -5.85 -26.24
N THR A 156 13.96 -6.16 -26.34
CA THR A 156 12.97 -5.35 -27.07
C THR A 156 11.79 -4.98 -26.17
N SER A 157 11.16 -3.84 -26.45
CA SER A 157 10.05 -3.32 -25.64
C SER A 157 8.87 -4.27 -25.58
N ILE A 158 8.54 -4.95 -26.69
CA ILE A 158 7.41 -5.89 -26.73
C ILE A 158 7.66 -7.13 -25.85
N ARG A 159 8.86 -7.69 -25.90
CA ARG A 159 9.22 -8.86 -25.08
C ARG A 159 9.35 -8.47 -23.61
N PHE A 160 9.88 -7.28 -23.32
CA PHE A 160 9.87 -6.71 -21.96
C PHE A 160 8.45 -6.64 -21.41
N LEU A 161 7.49 -6.12 -22.18
CA LEU A 161 6.10 -6.04 -21.77
C LEU A 161 5.50 -7.43 -21.54
N GLN A 162 5.81 -8.42 -22.39
CA GLN A 162 5.37 -9.81 -22.19
C GLN A 162 5.90 -10.39 -20.87
N GLU A 163 7.21 -10.26 -20.60
CA GLU A 163 7.80 -10.70 -19.33
C GLU A 163 7.20 -9.98 -18.12
N TYR A 164 6.98 -8.66 -18.24
CA TYR A 164 6.34 -7.86 -17.20
C TYR A 164 4.92 -8.36 -16.92
N TYR A 165 4.08 -8.52 -17.94
CA TYR A 165 2.71 -8.97 -17.78
C TYR A 165 2.63 -10.41 -17.27
N ALA A 166 3.53 -11.31 -17.68
CA ALA A 166 3.59 -12.67 -17.14
C ALA A 166 3.90 -12.67 -15.64
N LYS A 167 4.84 -11.83 -15.19
CA LYS A 167 5.15 -11.64 -13.77
C LYS A 167 3.97 -11.07 -12.99
N ILE A 168 3.29 -10.04 -13.51
CA ILE A 168 2.11 -9.46 -12.86
C ILE A 168 0.96 -10.48 -12.78
N LEU A 169 0.71 -11.23 -13.85
CA LEU A 169 -0.30 -12.30 -13.87
C LEU A 169 0.00 -13.36 -12.80
N THR A 170 1.24 -13.83 -12.73
CA THR A 170 1.69 -14.77 -11.70
C THR A 170 1.47 -14.18 -10.30
N CYS A 171 1.82 -12.92 -10.07
CA CYS A 171 1.60 -12.26 -8.79
C CYS A 171 0.12 -12.22 -8.40
N ASN A 172 -0.76 -11.90 -9.35
CA ASN A 172 -2.20 -11.81 -9.12
C ASN A 172 -2.81 -13.18 -8.80
N LEU A 173 -2.50 -14.20 -9.61
CA LEU A 173 -2.95 -15.57 -9.39
C LEU A 173 -2.45 -16.11 -8.03
N ALA A 174 -1.18 -15.87 -7.68
CA ALA A 174 -0.65 -16.27 -6.38
C ALA A 174 -1.38 -15.58 -5.24
N SER A 175 -1.74 -14.30 -5.41
CA SER A 175 -2.44 -13.54 -4.38
C SER A 175 -3.85 -14.10 -4.12
N LEU A 176 -4.56 -14.53 -5.17
CA LEU A 176 -5.87 -15.18 -5.06
C LEU A 176 -5.75 -16.55 -4.37
N LEU A 177 -4.82 -17.40 -4.82
CA LEU A 177 -4.61 -18.72 -4.21
C LEU A 177 -4.15 -18.62 -2.75
N ILE A 178 -3.31 -17.65 -2.42
CA ILE A 178 -2.91 -17.37 -1.03
C ILE A 178 -4.13 -16.99 -0.20
N GLN A 179 -5.04 -16.19 -0.74
CA GLN A 179 -6.25 -15.78 -0.02
C GLN A 179 -7.14 -16.99 0.27
N GLU A 180 -7.43 -17.81 -0.74
CA GLU A 180 -8.24 -19.03 -0.56
C GLU A 180 -7.58 -20.03 0.40
N ALA A 181 -6.27 -20.26 0.26
CA ALA A 181 -5.50 -21.12 1.16
C ALA A 181 -5.49 -20.61 2.60
N GLN A 182 -5.42 -19.28 2.79
CA GLN A 182 -5.47 -18.66 4.10
C GLN A 182 -6.86 -18.83 4.73
N ASP A 183 -7.93 -18.57 3.98
CA ASP A 183 -9.30 -18.71 4.46
C ASP A 183 -9.59 -20.16 4.89
N GLU A 184 -9.16 -21.15 4.11
CA GLU A 184 -9.28 -22.58 4.46
C GLU A 184 -8.49 -22.93 5.74
N TYR A 185 -7.27 -22.42 5.86
CA TYR A 185 -6.45 -22.62 7.05
C TYR A 185 -7.07 -21.99 8.30
N ASP A 186 -7.56 -20.76 8.20
CA ASP A 186 -8.19 -20.04 9.29
C ASP A 186 -9.47 -20.74 9.78
N GLN A 187 -10.27 -21.28 8.85
CA GLN A 187 -11.43 -22.13 9.17
C GLN A 187 -11.02 -23.42 9.91
N SER A 188 -9.88 -24.03 9.57
CA SER A 188 -9.39 -25.22 10.27
C SER A 188 -9.03 -24.95 11.74
N ILE A 189 -8.55 -23.74 12.02
CA ILE A 189 -8.24 -23.26 13.38
C ILE A 189 -9.54 -23.00 14.15
N GLN A 190 -10.50 -22.30 13.55
CA GLN A 190 -11.80 -22.01 14.17
C GLN A 190 -12.56 -23.29 14.54
N ASN A 191 -12.50 -24.30 13.68
CA ASN A 191 -13.11 -25.62 13.90
C ASN A 191 -12.32 -26.50 14.90
N LYS A 192 -11.30 -25.95 15.58
CA LYS A 192 -10.42 -26.63 16.54
C LYS A 192 -9.72 -27.88 15.97
N LYS A 193 -9.67 -28.04 14.64
CA LYS A 193 -8.93 -29.13 13.98
C LYS A 193 -7.42 -28.96 14.15
N VAL A 194 -6.97 -27.71 14.31
CA VAL A 194 -5.57 -27.35 14.51
C VAL A 194 -5.46 -26.41 15.73
N LYS A 195 -4.47 -26.62 16.60
CA LYS A 195 -4.14 -25.71 17.71
C LYS A 195 -2.79 -25.06 17.45
N THR A 196 -2.71 -23.74 17.55
CA THR A 196 -1.48 -22.98 17.32
C THR A 196 -1.22 -21.96 18.43
N LYS A 197 0.07 -21.63 18.62
CA LYS A 197 0.51 -20.59 19.56
C LYS A 197 0.40 -19.18 18.98
N TYR A 198 0.52 -19.07 17.66
CA TYR A 198 0.50 -17.80 16.92
C TYR A 198 -0.50 -17.88 15.78
N ASP A 199 -0.87 -16.71 15.27
CA ASP A 199 -1.47 -16.60 13.94
C ASP A 199 -0.43 -16.96 12.89
N TYR A 200 -0.86 -17.62 11.82
CA TYR A 200 0.01 -17.99 10.71
C TYR A 200 -0.50 -17.36 9.44
N LYS A 201 0.44 -16.96 8.58
CA LYS A 201 0.14 -16.54 7.22
C LYS A 201 0.83 -17.42 6.20
N ILE A 202 0.17 -17.66 5.07
CA ILE A 202 0.80 -18.35 3.94
C ILE A 202 2.06 -17.60 3.48
N ASN A 203 3.12 -18.34 3.17
CA ASN A 203 4.40 -17.79 2.74
C ASN A 203 4.33 -17.35 1.27
N ARG A 204 4.07 -16.05 1.07
CA ARG A 204 3.98 -15.43 -0.26
C ARG A 204 5.19 -15.72 -1.17
N ASN A 205 6.41 -15.78 -0.65
CA ASN A 205 7.60 -16.01 -1.48
C ASN A 205 7.62 -17.43 -2.04
N ILE A 206 7.25 -18.42 -1.21
CA ILE A 206 7.18 -19.82 -1.64
C ILE A 206 6.04 -19.99 -2.64
N ALA A 207 4.88 -19.36 -2.38
CA ALA A 207 3.74 -19.40 -3.28
C ALA A 207 4.05 -18.88 -4.69
N ILE A 208 4.82 -17.79 -4.80
CA ILE A 208 5.28 -17.27 -6.09
C ILE A 208 6.22 -18.26 -6.78
N GLY A 209 7.13 -18.89 -6.05
CA GLY A 209 8.03 -19.90 -6.62
C GLY A 209 7.26 -21.10 -7.19
N ILE A 210 6.31 -21.63 -6.41
CA ILE A 210 5.44 -22.74 -6.84
C ILE A 210 4.64 -22.35 -8.08
N LEU A 211 3.93 -21.21 -8.04
CA LEU A 211 3.10 -20.81 -9.17
C LEU A 211 3.90 -20.47 -10.42
N LYS A 212 5.12 -19.94 -10.31
CA LYS A 212 6.02 -19.78 -11.46
C LYS A 212 6.29 -21.13 -12.16
N GLY A 213 6.46 -22.21 -11.38
CA GLY A 213 6.67 -23.56 -11.90
C GLY A 213 5.41 -24.19 -12.51
N GLU A 214 4.23 -23.90 -11.93
CA GLU A 214 2.95 -24.44 -12.40
C GLU A 214 2.33 -23.65 -13.56
N LEU A 215 2.80 -22.43 -13.85
CA LEU A 215 2.20 -21.59 -14.89
C LEU A 215 2.17 -22.26 -16.28
N PRO A 216 3.22 -22.95 -16.75
CA PRO A 216 3.15 -23.69 -18.01
C PRO A 216 2.10 -24.81 -17.99
N ARG A 217 1.96 -25.52 -16.86
CA ARG A 217 0.94 -26.58 -16.67
C ARG A 217 -0.48 -26.01 -16.66
N LEU A 218 -0.69 -24.85 -16.02
CA LEU A 218 -1.97 -24.14 -16.04
C LEU A 218 -2.34 -23.66 -17.45
N LEU A 219 -1.37 -23.18 -18.21
CA LEU A 219 -1.59 -22.59 -19.54
C LEU A 219 -1.61 -23.63 -20.67
N SER A 220 -1.08 -24.84 -20.47
CA SER A 220 -1.12 -25.93 -21.46
C SER A 220 -2.54 -26.46 -21.68
N GLY A 221 -3.43 -26.30 -20.70
CA GLY A 221 -4.81 -26.81 -20.76
C GLY A 221 -4.90 -28.33 -20.78
N THR A 222 -3.84 -29.04 -20.41
CA THR A 222 -3.78 -30.52 -20.39
C THR A 222 -4.60 -31.12 -19.25
N GLU A 223 -4.86 -30.34 -18.21
CA GLU A 223 -5.60 -30.77 -17.01
C GLU A 223 -6.67 -29.72 -16.66
N PRO A 224 -7.76 -30.14 -15.98
CA PRO A 224 -8.75 -29.20 -15.48
C PRO A 224 -8.10 -28.19 -14.52
N MET A 225 -8.24 -26.91 -14.83
CA MET A 225 -7.62 -25.81 -14.08
C MET A 225 -7.93 -25.87 -12.57
N ASN A 226 -9.15 -26.25 -12.20
CA ASN A 226 -9.56 -26.38 -10.80
C ASN A 226 -8.74 -27.43 -10.05
N SER A 227 -8.41 -28.56 -10.70
CA SER A 227 -7.59 -29.62 -10.08
C SER A 227 -6.19 -29.10 -9.77
N VAL A 228 -5.58 -28.40 -10.73
CA VAL A 228 -4.25 -27.81 -10.55
C VAL A 228 -4.28 -26.77 -9.42
N PHE A 229 -5.31 -25.92 -9.35
CA PHE A 229 -5.46 -24.96 -8.27
C PHE A 229 -5.67 -25.60 -6.90
N ASP A 230 -6.47 -26.67 -6.80
CA ASP A 230 -6.67 -27.38 -5.54
C ASP A 230 -5.39 -28.05 -5.04
N GLU A 231 -4.62 -28.69 -5.93
CA GLU A 231 -3.29 -29.23 -5.62
C GLU A 231 -2.34 -28.15 -5.11
N MET A 232 -2.28 -27.01 -5.82
CA MET A 232 -1.45 -25.89 -5.43
C MET A 232 -1.86 -25.34 -4.06
N LYS A 233 -3.15 -25.10 -3.84
CA LYS A 233 -3.70 -24.61 -2.57
C LYS A 233 -3.32 -25.54 -1.41
N ALA A 234 -3.49 -26.85 -1.58
CA ALA A 234 -3.09 -27.85 -0.59
C ALA A 234 -1.59 -27.80 -0.28
N GLU A 235 -0.74 -27.54 -1.28
CA GLU A 235 0.69 -27.34 -1.07
C GLU A 235 0.99 -26.02 -0.34
N LEU A 236 0.34 -24.91 -0.71
CA LEU A 236 0.55 -23.61 -0.07
C LEU A 236 0.26 -23.62 1.43
N ILE A 237 -0.78 -24.33 1.88
CA ILE A 237 -1.17 -24.44 3.30
C ILE A 237 -0.03 -25.04 4.16
N LYS A 238 0.82 -25.90 3.57
CA LYS A 238 1.98 -26.48 4.26
C LYS A 238 3.06 -25.41 4.53
N HIS A 239 3.17 -24.41 3.64
CA HIS A 239 4.19 -23.35 3.68
C HIS A 239 3.68 -22.09 4.37
N ARG A 240 3.65 -22.10 5.70
CA ARG A 240 3.16 -20.99 6.52
C ARG A 240 4.22 -20.41 7.45
N LEU A 241 4.09 -19.12 7.78
CA LEU A 241 4.97 -18.38 8.66
C LEU A 241 4.19 -17.79 9.84
N PRO A 242 4.70 -17.89 11.08
CA PRO A 242 4.04 -17.27 12.23
C PRO A 242 4.12 -15.74 12.15
N VAL A 243 3.00 -15.08 12.44
CA VAL A 243 2.89 -13.64 12.60
C VAL A 243 3.17 -13.30 14.06
N ILE A 244 4.38 -12.80 14.33
CA ILE A 244 4.84 -12.46 15.68
C ILE A 244 4.72 -10.95 15.86
N PRO A 245 3.85 -10.45 16.77
CA PRO A 245 3.73 -9.03 17.06
C PRO A 245 5.06 -8.42 17.52
N ASN A 246 5.33 -7.17 17.15
CA ASN A 246 6.50 -6.40 17.57
C ASN A 246 7.87 -7.04 17.26
N ARG A 247 7.93 -7.96 16.29
CA ARG A 247 9.19 -8.58 15.87
C ARG A 247 10.13 -7.55 15.24
N THR A 248 11.24 -7.29 15.90
CA THR A 248 12.36 -6.51 15.34
C THR A 248 13.42 -7.45 14.78
N PHE A 249 13.99 -7.10 13.63
CA PHE A 249 15.15 -7.80 13.07
C PHE A 249 16.33 -6.85 13.11
N ASN A 250 17.45 -7.29 13.71
CA ASN A 250 18.71 -6.57 13.55
C ASN A 250 19.08 -6.57 12.06
N ARG A 251 19.23 -5.37 11.48
CA ARG A 251 19.74 -5.22 10.12
C ARG A 251 21.20 -5.67 10.11
N LYS A 252 21.45 -6.92 9.72
CA LYS A 252 22.80 -7.33 9.33
C LYS A 252 23.11 -6.62 8.01
N HIS A 253 24.03 -5.66 8.03
CA HIS A 253 24.59 -5.09 6.81
C HIS A 253 25.25 -6.23 6.03
N LYS A 254 24.60 -6.69 4.96
CA LYS A 254 25.20 -7.67 4.06
C LYS A 254 26.16 -6.94 3.13
N VAL A 255 27.32 -7.58 2.89
CA VAL A 255 28.19 -7.29 1.74
C VAL A 255 27.32 -7.27 0.47
N ARG A 256 27.67 -6.43 -0.51
CA ARG A 256 26.91 -6.26 -1.74
C ARG A 256 26.89 -7.57 -2.56
N ILE A 257 25.89 -8.40 -2.34
CA ILE A 257 25.64 -9.62 -3.13
C ILE A 257 24.95 -9.20 -4.44
N ARG A 258 25.23 -9.90 -5.55
CA ARG A 258 24.48 -9.71 -6.80
C ARG A 258 22.99 -9.86 -6.53
N LYS A 259 22.20 -8.93 -7.08
CA LYS A 259 20.75 -8.85 -6.80
C LYS A 259 19.98 -10.00 -7.43
N PHE A 260 20.41 -10.46 -8.60
CA PHE A 260 19.81 -11.55 -9.36
C PHE A 260 20.90 -12.49 -9.89
N GLU A 261 20.55 -13.75 -10.09
CA GLU A 261 21.38 -14.68 -10.86
C GLU A 261 21.36 -14.30 -12.34
N ILE A 262 22.50 -14.44 -13.01
CA ILE A 262 22.61 -14.16 -14.45
C ILE A 262 22.16 -15.42 -15.17
N TYR A 263 21.01 -15.36 -15.84
CA TYR A 263 20.62 -16.36 -16.81
C TYR A 263 21.52 -16.22 -18.04
N TYR A 264 22.65 -16.94 -18.06
CA TYR A 264 23.32 -17.23 -19.33
C TYR A 264 22.43 -18.19 -20.08
N GLY A 265 21.57 -17.67 -20.96
CA GLY A 265 21.07 -18.49 -22.05
C GLY A 265 22.28 -18.92 -22.86
N ARG A 266 22.71 -20.19 -22.74
CA ARG A 266 23.49 -20.81 -23.81
C ARG A 266 22.58 -20.75 -25.03
N VAL A 267 22.93 -19.86 -25.95
CA VAL A 267 22.38 -19.88 -27.30
C VAL A 267 22.92 -21.18 -27.89
N SER A 268 22.12 -22.24 -27.83
CA SER A 268 22.29 -23.44 -28.65
C SER A 268 21.70 -23.18 -30.02
#